data_AF-A0A7Y4YAK7-F1
#
_entry.id   AF-A0A7Y4YAK7-F1
#
_cell.length_a   1.000
_cell.length_b   1.000
_cell.length_c   1.000
_cell.angle_alpha   90.00
_cell.angle_beta   90.00
_cell.angle_gamma   90.00
#
_symmetry.space_group_name_H-M   'P 1'
#
loop_
_entity.id
_entity.type
_entity.pdbx_description
1 polymer ?
#
loop_
_entity_poly.entity_id
_entity_poly.type
_entity_poly.pdbx_seq_one_letter_code
_entity_poly.pdbx_strand_id
1 'polypeptide(L)'
;MNTKNINPRDSVLAITLLLLLLQWKFAFKYGLPVIAVFILIALLSKPFAAICHRGWMLLAKLLNAISSFVILFIVYVLIVLPTAIYVYLFKKSGIKFKSVNNQSNFISINKQYSNTDFSRPW
;
A
#
# COMPACT_ATOMS: atom_id res chain seq x y z
N MET A 1 3.78 -4.37 20.81
CA MET A 1 2.92 -3.24 20.39
C MET A 1 2.87 -2.29 21.58
N ASN A 2 3.63 -1.19 21.53
CA ASN A 2 3.76 -0.26 22.66
C ASN A 2 2.45 0.52 22.80
N THR A 3 1.58 0.12 23.72
CA THR A 3 0.38 0.87 24.07
C THR A 3 0.82 2.08 24.90
N LYS A 4 1.40 3.07 24.20
CA LYS A 4 1.58 4.42 24.74
C LYS A 4 0.23 4.83 25.32
N ASN A 5 0.22 5.28 26.57
CA ASN A 5 -0.97 5.59 27.36
C ASN A 5 -1.83 6.62 26.62
N ILE A 6 -2.74 6.15 25.74
CA ILE A 6 -3.56 7.05 24.92
C ILE A 6 -4.66 7.52 25.83
N ASN A 7 -4.59 8.79 26.23
CA ASN A 7 -5.62 9.34 27.09
C ASN A 7 -6.95 9.32 26.32
N PRO A 8 -8.06 8.84 26.92
CA PRO A 8 -9.36 8.83 26.25
C PRO A 8 -9.79 10.23 25.81
N ARG A 9 -9.27 11.28 26.48
CA ARG A 9 -9.48 12.69 26.13
C ARG A 9 -8.90 13.07 24.77
N ASP A 10 -7.73 12.56 24.42
CA ASP A 10 -7.06 12.88 23.15
C ASP A 10 -7.84 12.31 21.97
N SER A 11 -8.47 11.15 22.15
CA SER A 11 -9.34 10.55 21.13
C SER A 11 -10.65 11.30 20.98
N VAL A 12 -11.25 11.78 22.07
CA VAL A 12 -12.45 12.63 22.01
C VAL A 12 -12.13 13.94 21.28
N LEU A 13 -10.96 14.55 21.53
CA LEU A 13 -10.48 15.74 20.81
C LEU A 13 -10.27 15.46 19.31
N ALA A 14 -9.64 14.35 18.95
CA ALA A 14 -9.43 13.97 17.55
C ALA A 14 -10.76 13.76 16.81
N ILE A 15 -11.72 13.06 17.43
CA ILE A 15 -13.06 12.82 16.87
C ILE A 15 -13.81 14.14 16.69
N THR A 16 -13.69 15.06 17.64
CA THR A 16 -14.40 16.35 17.59
C THR A 16 -13.79 17.31 16.57
N LEU A 17 -12.47 17.30 16.41
CA LEU A 17 -11.79 17.99 15.31
C LEU A 17 -12.23 17.43 13.95
N LEU A 18 -12.33 16.10 13.81
CA LEU A 18 -12.83 15.46 12.59
C LEU A 18 -14.28 15.87 12.26
N LEU A 19 -15.17 15.86 13.25
CA LEU A 19 -16.56 16.29 13.11
C LEU A 19 -16.65 17.76 12.66
N LEU A 20 -15.80 18.63 13.21
CA LEU A 20 -15.76 20.04 12.87
C LEU A 20 -15.25 20.28 11.43
N LEU A 21 -14.21 19.54 11.00
CA LEU A 21 -13.75 19.54 9.61
C LEU A 21 -14.84 19.07 8.64
N LEU A 22 -15.60 18.04 9.02
CA LEU A 22 -16.68 17.51 8.18
C LEU A 22 -17.81 18.55 8.02
N GLN A 23 -18.16 19.24 9.11
CA GLN A 23 -19.15 20.31 9.04
C GLN A 23 -18.68 21.46 8.13
N TRP A 24 -17.40 21.81 8.15
CA TRP A 24 -16.89 22.87 7.27
C TRP A 24 -17.07 22.54 5.79
N LYS A 25 -16.95 21.27 5.41
CA LYS A 25 -17.15 20.82 4.02
C LYS A 25 -18.62 20.65 3.62
N PHE A 26 -19.49 20.23 4.55
CA PHE A 26 -20.89 19.91 4.23
C PHE A 26 -21.92 20.99 4.64
N ALA A 27 -21.52 22.03 5.37
CA ALA A 27 -22.34 23.20 5.73
C ALA A 27 -23.76 22.87 6.25
N PHE A 28 -23.90 21.84 7.08
CA PHE A 28 -25.20 21.48 7.67
C PHE A 28 -25.69 22.56 8.65
N LYS A 29 -26.92 23.03 8.45
CA LYS A 29 -27.57 24.08 9.26
C LYS A 29 -27.67 23.74 10.76
N TYR A 30 -27.73 22.45 11.09
CA TYR A 30 -27.80 21.95 12.47
C TYR A 30 -26.54 21.19 12.93
N GLY A 31 -25.43 21.24 12.18
CA GLY A 31 -24.22 20.48 12.52
C GLY A 31 -23.54 20.95 13.82
N LEU A 32 -23.43 22.25 14.02
CA LEU A 32 -22.77 22.88 15.18
C LEU A 32 -23.42 22.50 16.52
N PRO A 33 -24.75 22.65 16.71
CA PRO A 33 -25.37 22.31 17.99
C PRO A 33 -25.28 20.81 18.33
N VAL A 34 -25.36 19.94 17.32
CA VAL A 34 -25.21 18.48 17.52
C VAL A 34 -23.80 18.14 18.00
N ILE A 35 -22.77 18.75 17.40
CA ILE A 35 -21.38 18.55 17.81
C ILE A 35 -21.14 19.07 19.23
N ALA A 36 -21.71 20.23 19.58
CA ALA A 36 -21.60 20.80 20.91
C ALA A 36 -22.20 19.89 21.99
N VAL A 37 -23.40 19.35 21.74
CA VAL A 37 -24.05 18.38 22.65
C VAL A 37 -23.23 17.10 22.76
N PHE A 38 -22.71 16.58 21.64
CA PHE A 38 -21.86 15.40 21.63
C PHE A 38 -20.59 15.59 22.47
N ILE A 39 -19.90 16.72 22.32
CA ILE A 39 -18.72 17.07 23.15
C ILE A 39 -19.09 17.10 24.63
N LEU A 40 -20.20 17.75 24.96
CA LEU A 40 -20.63 17.93 26.35
C LEU A 40 -20.94 16.58 27.01
N ILE A 41 -21.61 15.68 26.30
CA ILE A 41 -21.89 14.31 26.76
C ILE A 41 -20.58 13.51 26.90
N ALA A 42 -19.68 13.61 25.93
CA ALA A 42 -18.41 12.90 25.96
C ALA A 42 -17.47 13.39 27.08
N LEU A 43 -17.52 14.68 27.43
CA LEU A 43 -16.72 15.24 28.50
C LEU A 43 -17.29 14.92 29.89
N LEU A 44 -18.62 14.90 30.02
CA LEU A 44 -19.31 14.62 31.27
C LEU A 44 -19.29 13.12 31.61
N SER A 45 -19.33 12.24 30.60
CA SER A 45 -19.40 10.78 30.77
C SER A 45 -18.10 10.07 30.36
N LYS A 46 -17.30 9.70 31.36
CA LYS A 46 -16.12 8.82 31.19
C LYS A 46 -16.42 7.50 30.45
N PRO A 47 -17.50 6.76 30.74
CA PRO A 47 -17.77 5.51 30.01
C PRO A 47 -18.13 5.76 28.53
N PHE A 48 -18.81 6.85 28.22
CA PHE A 48 -19.11 7.21 26.84
C PHE A 48 -17.84 7.54 26.04
N ALA A 49 -16.93 8.33 26.63
CA ALA A 49 -15.62 8.60 26.04
C ALA A 49 -14.81 7.31 25.78
N ALA A 50 -14.89 6.33 26.68
CA ALA A 50 -14.22 5.03 26.51
C ALA A 50 -14.80 4.22 25.34
N ILE A 51 -16.11 4.26 25.13
CA ILE A 51 -16.76 3.59 23.98
C ILE A 51 -16.33 4.25 22.68
N CYS A 52 -16.38 5.58 22.60
CA CYS A 52 -15.92 6.33 21.44
C CYS A 52 -14.43 6.06 21.15
N HIS A 53 -13.59 6.04 22.18
CA HIS A 53 -12.17 5.70 22.04
C HIS A 53 -11.97 4.29 21.47
N ARG A 54 -12.71 3.28 21.96
CA ARG A 54 -12.63 1.91 21.41
C ARG A 54 -13.05 1.85 19.95
N GLY A 55 -14.14 2.53 19.58
CA GLY A 55 -14.58 2.63 18.18
C GLY A 55 -13.52 3.29 17.29
N TRP A 56 -12.92 4.36 17.77
CA TRP A 56 -11.82 5.05 17.08
C TRP A 56 -10.58 4.17 16.92
N MET A 57 -10.22 3.40 17.95
CA MET A 57 -9.09 2.48 17.90
C MET A 57 -9.33 1.30 16.94
N LEU A 58 -10.56 0.83 16.78
CA LEU A 58 -10.90 -0.18 15.77
C LEU A 58 -10.67 0.35 14.36
N LEU A 59 -11.11 1.59 14.08
CA LEU A 59 -10.82 2.27 12.81
C LEU A 59 -9.31 2.43 12.59
N ALA A 60 -8.57 2.89 13.61
CA ALA A 60 -7.13 3.04 13.52
C ALA A 60 -6.43 1.69 13.25
N LYS A 61 -6.89 0.60 13.86
CA LYS A 61 -6.37 -0.75 13.62
C LYS A 61 -6.61 -1.19 12.18
N LEU A 62 -7.78 -0.92 11.63
CA LEU A 62 -8.09 -1.23 10.23
C LEU A 62 -7.21 -0.42 9.27
N LEU A 63 -7.04 0.87 9.54
CA LEU A 63 -6.16 1.75 8.77
C LEU A 63 -4.70 1.28 8.82
N ASN A 64 -4.24 0.84 10.00
CA ASN A 64 -2.90 0.31 10.18
C ASN A 64 -2.69 -1.02 9.43
N ALA A 65 -3.70 -1.87 9.33
CA ALA A 65 -3.62 -3.11 8.54
C ALA A 65 -3.39 -2.82 7.05
N ILE A 66 -3.99 -1.74 6.54
CA ILE A 66 -3.82 -1.29 5.14
C ILE A 66 -2.48 -0.56 4.95
N SER A 67 -1.91 0.01 6.01
CA SER A 67 -0.66 0.79 5.95
C SER A 67 0.50 0.00 5.34
N SER A 68 0.68 -1.27 5.72
CA SER A 68 1.74 -2.12 5.14
C SER A 68 1.61 -2.26 3.62
N PHE A 69 0.38 -2.42 3.11
CA PHE A 69 0.12 -2.47 1.68
C PHE A 69 0.41 -1.13 1.01
N VAL A 70 0.02 -0.02 1.63
CA VAL A 70 0.27 1.33 1.12
C VAL A 70 1.77 1.63 1.04
N ILE A 71 2.53 1.28 2.08
CA ILE A 71 3.99 1.45 2.09
C ILE A 71 4.62 0.63 0.97
N LEU A 72 4.24 -0.64 0.82
CA LEU A 72 4.76 -1.50 -0.24
C LEU A 72 4.40 -0.94 -1.63
N PHE A 73 3.16 -0.48 -1.81
CA PHE A 73 2.70 0.13 -3.05
C PHE A 73 3.51 1.37 -3.41
N ILE A 74 3.76 2.25 -2.43
CA ILE A 74 4.59 3.45 -2.62
C ILE A 74 6.01 3.07 -3.03
N VAL A 75 6.63 2.10 -2.34
CA VAL A 75 7.97 1.61 -2.68
C VAL A 75 8.00 1.01 -4.10
N TYR A 76 6.99 0.20 -4.44
CA TYR A 76 6.87 -0.39 -5.77
C TYR A 76 6.76 0.70 -6.84
N VAL A 77 5.87 1.68 -6.67
CA VAL A 77 5.63 2.74 -7.66
C VAL A 77 6.81 3.70 -7.78
N LEU A 78 7.48 4.04 -6.68
CA LEU A 78 8.58 5.02 -6.70
C LEU A 78 9.96 4.42 -7.03
N ILE A 79 10.18 3.12 -6.76
CA ILE A 79 11.49 2.49 -6.95
C ILE A 79 11.42 1.43 -8.05
N VAL A 80 10.56 0.43 -7.89
CA VAL A 80 10.54 -0.75 -8.79
C VAL A 80 9.99 -0.41 -10.16
N LEU A 81 8.91 0.37 -10.21
CA LEU A 81 8.24 0.74 -11.45
C LEU A 81 9.12 1.63 -12.35
N PRO A 82 9.76 2.71 -11.87
CA PRO A 82 10.64 3.50 -12.73
C PRO A 82 11.90 2.74 -13.13
N THR A 83 12.44 1.86 -12.28
CA THR A 83 13.58 1.02 -12.68
C THR A 83 13.19 -0.01 -13.74
N ALA A 84 12.00 -0.61 -13.65
CA ALA A 84 11.47 -1.49 -14.69
C ALA A 84 11.24 -0.75 -16.00
N ILE A 85 10.66 0.46 -15.96
CA ILE A 85 10.50 1.32 -17.15
C ILE A 85 11.85 1.70 -17.74
N TYR A 86 12.83 2.05 -16.91
CA TYR A 86 14.18 2.38 -17.34
C TYR A 86 14.84 1.20 -18.06
N VAL A 87 14.76 0.01 -17.48
CA VAL A 87 15.25 -1.22 -18.13
C VAL A 87 14.48 -1.51 -19.42
N TYR A 88 13.16 -1.34 -19.43
CA TYR A 88 12.33 -1.58 -20.61
C TYR A 88 12.67 -0.64 -21.77
N LEU A 89 12.91 0.65 -21.50
CA LEU A 89 13.21 1.66 -22.52
C LEU A 89 14.67 1.64 -22.98
N PHE A 90 15.62 1.44 -22.06
CA PHE A 90 17.04 1.63 -22.35
C PHE A 90 17.83 0.33 -22.50
N LYS A 91 17.35 -0.79 -21.93
CA LYS A 91 18.03 -2.08 -22.09
C LYS A 91 17.60 -2.67 -23.43
N LYS A 92 18.46 -2.51 -24.44
CA LYS A 92 18.36 -3.19 -25.73
C LYS A 92 18.17 -4.69 -25.45
N SER A 93 16.96 -5.19 -25.68
CA SER A 93 16.61 -6.58 -25.41
C SER A 93 17.64 -7.49 -26.08
N GLY A 94 18.45 -8.19 -25.28
CA GLY A 94 19.27 -9.30 -25.78
C GLY A 94 18.42 -10.44 -26.35
N ILE A 95 17.10 -10.35 -26.16
CA ILE A 95 16.08 -11.16 -26.82
C ILE A 95 16.07 -10.74 -28.30
N LYS A 96 16.78 -11.50 -29.13
CA LYS A 96 16.65 -11.43 -30.58
C LYS A 96 15.20 -11.81 -30.92
N PHE A 97 14.38 -10.82 -31.25
CA PHE A 97 13.08 -11.10 -31.84
C PHE A 97 13.30 -11.83 -33.16
N LYS A 98 12.51 -12.88 -33.39
CA LYS A 98 12.57 -13.74 -34.58
C LYS A 98 12.54 -12.84 -35.83
N SER A 99 13.65 -12.80 -36.56
CA SER A 99 13.68 -12.18 -37.89
C SER A 99 12.68 -12.93 -38.77
N VAL A 100 11.90 -12.20 -39.57
CA VAL A 100 10.90 -12.75 -40.52
C VAL A 100 11.49 -13.85 -41.41
N ASN A 101 12.82 -13.87 -41.59
CA ASN A 101 13.53 -14.82 -42.44
C ASN A 101 14.15 -16.04 -41.71
N ASN A 102 14.19 -16.06 -40.37
CA ASN A 102 14.74 -17.18 -39.60
C ASN A 102 13.61 -17.96 -38.93
N GLN A 103 13.37 -19.20 -39.40
CA GLN A 103 12.33 -20.07 -38.87
C GLN A 103 12.57 -20.50 -37.41
N SER A 104 13.81 -20.36 -36.91
CA SER A 104 14.26 -20.85 -35.61
C SER A 104 15.33 -19.92 -34.99
N ASN A 105 15.33 -19.82 -33.65
CA ASN A 105 16.41 -19.19 -32.87
C ASN A 105 17.57 -20.17 -32.58
N PHE A 106 17.43 -21.44 -32.97
CA PHE A 106 18.46 -22.45 -32.79
C PHE A 106 19.51 -22.33 -33.90
N ILE A 107 20.78 -22.44 -33.51
CA ILE A 107 21.90 -22.57 -34.43
C ILE A 107 21.87 -24.02 -34.94
N SER A 108 21.69 -24.23 -36.24
CA SER A 108 21.79 -25.57 -36.82
C SER A 108 23.27 -25.98 -36.87
N ILE A 109 23.69 -26.76 -35.89
CA ILE A 109 25.05 -27.32 -35.84
C ILE A 109 25.03 -28.64 -36.62
N ASN A 110 25.67 -28.68 -37.78
CA ASN A 110 25.87 -29.91 -38.54
C ASN A 110 27.11 -30.63 -37.99
N LYS A 111 27.01 -31.17 -36.76
CA LYS A 111 28.13 -31.85 -36.10
C LYS A 111 28.24 -33.29 -36.60
N GLN A 112 29.38 -33.65 -37.19
CA GLN A 112 29.72 -35.03 -37.49
C GLN A 112 30.19 -35.70 -36.19
N TYR A 113 29.40 -36.64 -35.68
CA TYR A 113 29.73 -37.35 -34.45
C TYR A 113 30.90 -38.32 -34.70
N SER A 114 31.98 -38.14 -33.94
CA SER A 114 33.12 -39.06 -33.95
C SER A 114 33.06 -39.96 -32.70
N ASN A 115 33.62 -41.17 -32.78
CA ASN A 115 33.74 -42.08 -31.62
C ASN A 115 34.46 -41.44 -30.43
N THR A 116 35.31 -40.45 -30.68
CA THR A 116 36.01 -39.68 -29.63
C THR A 116 35.08 -38.75 -28.85
N ASP A 117 33.93 -38.34 -29.40
CA ASP A 117 32.95 -37.48 -28.70
C ASP A 117 32.27 -38.23 -27.54
N PHE A 118 32.24 -39.56 -27.57
CA PHE A 118 31.67 -40.38 -26.48
C PHE A 118 32.62 -40.60 -25.31
N SER A 119 33.90 -40.21 -25.45
CA SER A 119 34.90 -40.42 -24.40
C SER A 119 34.72 -39.49 -23.20
N ARG A 120 34.03 -38.36 -23.37
CA ARG A 120 33.69 -37.39 -22.30
C ARG A 120 32.30 -36.78 -22.56
N PRO A 121 31.23 -37.42 -22.07
CA PRO A 121 29.86 -36.98 -22.30
C PRO A 121 29.41 -35.78 -21.43
N TRP A 122 30.27 -35.22 -20.57
CA TRP A 122 29.97 -34.10 -19.67
C TRP A 122 30.65 -32.81 -20.09
#